data_AF-A0A956WE84-F1
#
_entry.id   AF-A0A956WE84-F1
#
_cell.length_a   1.000
_cell.length_b   1.000
_cell.length_c   1.000
_cell.angle_alpha   90.00
_cell.angle_beta   90.00
_cell.angle_gamma   90.00
#
_symmetry.space_group_name_H-M   'P 1'
#
loop_
_entity.id
_entity.type
_entity.pdbx_description
1 polymer ?
#
loop_
_entity_poly.entity_id
_entity_poly.type
_entity_poly.pdbx_seq_one_letter_code
_entity_poly.pdbx_strand_id
1 'polypeptide(L)'
;MADSSMTTQQTPRAFGEVYDRGYQHYTGPRLGRAHAFRALTGYSMKRALGAKKRWTAKVVPVILYVAVALLVIIPLGIQGFIDAAEILQYWDFFSVAWLILGVFVATVAPEMLCGDRREKTLILYFSRPITRLDYLMSKLLA
;
A
#
# COMPACT_ATOMS: atom_id res chain seq x y z
N MET A 1 -28.79 -61.42 -32.45
CA MET A 1 -27.64 -60.54 -32.65
C MET A 1 -28.19 -59.13 -32.77
N ALA A 2 -28.37 -58.44 -31.64
CA ALA A 2 -29.03 -57.14 -31.55
C ALA A 2 -27.95 -56.06 -31.41
N ASP A 3 -27.87 -55.17 -32.38
CA ASP A 3 -26.90 -54.08 -32.42
C ASP A 3 -27.49 -52.88 -31.67
N SER A 4 -26.95 -52.61 -30.48
CA SER A 4 -27.40 -51.50 -29.63
C SER A 4 -26.58 -50.26 -29.98
N SER A 5 -27.14 -49.41 -30.84
CA SER A 5 -26.57 -48.10 -31.15
C SER A 5 -26.61 -47.19 -29.91
N MET A 6 -25.47 -47.04 -29.24
CA MET A 6 -25.30 -46.07 -28.16
C MET A 6 -25.38 -44.64 -28.71
N THR A 7 -26.53 -43.99 -28.52
CA THR A 7 -26.68 -42.56 -28.78
C THR A 7 -25.93 -41.79 -27.70
N THR A 8 -24.71 -41.34 -27.99
CA THR A 8 -24.00 -40.37 -27.16
C THR A 8 -24.79 -39.06 -27.13
N GLN A 9 -25.53 -38.83 -26.05
CA GLN A 9 -26.14 -37.52 -25.80
C GLN A 9 -25.03 -36.51 -25.50
N GLN A 10 -24.74 -35.64 -26.47
CA GLN A 10 -23.91 -34.46 -26.26
C GLN A 10 -24.66 -33.49 -25.34
N THR A 11 -24.27 -33.45 -24.06
CA THR A 11 -24.68 -32.38 -23.16
C THR A 11 -24.27 -31.04 -23.77
N PRO A 12 -25.19 -30.07 -23.97
CA PRO A 12 -24.83 -28.78 -24.52
C PRO A 12 -23.84 -28.12 -23.57
N ARG A 13 -22.60 -27.95 -24.03
CA ARG A 13 -21.59 -27.19 -23.29
C ARG A 13 -22.15 -25.79 -23.11
N ALA A 14 -22.37 -25.37 -21.87
CA ALA A 14 -22.68 -23.97 -21.57
C ALA A 14 -21.53 -23.11 -22.11
N PHE A 15 -21.72 -22.53 -23.29
CA PHE A 15 -20.81 -21.54 -23.84
C PHE A 15 -20.87 -20.35 -22.89
N GLY A 16 -19.73 -20.03 -22.25
CA GLY A 16 -19.61 -18.79 -21.50
C GLY A 16 -19.69 -17.63 -22.47
N GLU A 17 -20.82 -16.92 -22.50
CA GLU A 17 -20.97 -15.73 -23.32
C GLU A 17 -20.02 -14.63 -22.80
N VAL A 18 -19.07 -14.25 -23.64
CA VAL A 18 -18.14 -13.16 -23.35
C VAL A 18 -18.86 -11.85 -23.69
N TYR A 19 -19.49 -11.24 -22.69
CA TYR A 19 -20.06 -9.91 -22.84
C TYR A 19 -18.95 -8.86 -22.89
N ASP A 20 -18.96 -8.01 -23.92
CA ASP A 20 -18.12 -6.81 -23.95
C ASP A 20 -18.55 -5.87 -22.82
N ARG A 21 -17.68 -5.70 -21.82
CA ARG A 21 -17.94 -4.83 -20.67
C ARG A 21 -17.65 -3.35 -20.95
N GLY A 22 -17.54 -2.95 -22.21
CA GLY A 22 -17.27 -1.56 -22.58
C GLY A 22 -15.84 -1.15 -22.22
N TYR A 23 -14.87 -2.03 -22.49
CA TYR A 23 -13.47 -1.71 -22.24
C TYR A 23 -13.02 -0.58 -23.16
N GLN A 24 -12.76 0.59 -22.56
CA GLN A 24 -12.29 1.73 -23.32
C GLN A 24 -10.84 1.50 -23.75
N HIS A 25 -10.59 1.63 -25.06
CA HIS A 25 -9.24 1.51 -25.58
C HIS A 25 -8.40 2.70 -25.12
N TYR A 26 -7.18 2.43 -24.64
CA TYR A 26 -6.28 3.48 -24.23
C TYR A 26 -5.72 4.21 -25.45
N THR A 27 -6.12 5.46 -25.65
CA THR A 27 -5.69 6.33 -26.76
C THR A 27 -4.50 7.23 -26.42
N GLY A 28 -4.06 7.23 -25.15
CA GLY A 28 -2.98 8.09 -24.67
C GLY A 28 -1.57 7.63 -25.10
N PRO A 29 -0.56 8.52 -24.99
CA PRO A 29 0.83 8.17 -25.27
C PRO A 29 1.37 7.14 -24.28
N ARG A 30 2.15 6.16 -24.77
CA ARG A 30 2.77 5.12 -23.93
C ARG A 30 4.06 5.65 -23.30
N LEU A 31 3.98 6.08 -22.05
CA LEU A 31 5.06 6.81 -21.34
C LEU A 31 6.28 5.98 -20.89
N GLY A 32 6.44 4.75 -21.40
CA GLY A 32 7.61 3.90 -21.15
C GLY A 32 7.80 3.45 -19.70
N ARG A 33 8.96 2.83 -19.44
CA ARG A 33 9.31 2.18 -18.15
C ARG A 33 9.55 3.19 -17.02
N ALA A 34 10.24 4.30 -17.29
CA ALA A 34 10.56 5.31 -16.28
C ALA A 34 9.31 5.99 -15.70
N HIS A 35 8.32 6.28 -16.54
CA HIS A 35 7.05 6.84 -16.06
C HIS A 35 6.28 5.84 -15.21
N ALA A 36 6.26 4.56 -15.61
CA ALA A 36 5.61 3.51 -14.84
C ALA A 36 6.23 3.35 -13.45
N PHE A 37 7.57 3.44 -13.34
CA PHE A 37 8.30 3.46 -12.07
C PHE A 37 7.91 4.66 -11.19
N ARG A 38 7.91 5.87 -11.74
CA ARG A 38 7.51 7.10 -11.01
C ARG A 38 6.06 7.04 -10.55
N ALA A 39 5.16 6.55 -11.41
CA ALA A 39 3.75 6.39 -11.08
C ALA A 39 3.55 5.39 -9.93
N LEU A 40 4.28 4.27 -9.94
CA LEU A 40 4.22 3.26 -8.88
C LEU A 40 4.78 3.78 -7.56
N THR A 41 5.88 4.54 -7.61
CA THR A 41 6.48 5.19 -6.43
C THR A 41 5.49 6.19 -5.83
N GLY A 42 4.95 7.12 -6.63
CA GLY A 42 3.99 8.10 -6.17
C GLY A 42 2.66 7.50 -5.70
N TYR A 43 2.20 6.41 -6.33
CA TYR A 43 1.04 5.65 -5.85
C TYR A 43 1.33 5.03 -4.48
N SER A 44 2.49 4.44 -4.29
CA SER A 44 2.88 3.82 -3.02
C SER A 44 2.98 4.86 -1.91
N MET A 45 3.64 5.99 -2.14
CA MET A 45 3.74 7.08 -1.15
C MET A 45 2.36 7.62 -0.74
N LYS A 46 1.46 7.85 -1.71
CA LYS A 46 0.07 8.25 -1.43
C LYS A 46 -0.68 7.20 -0.60
N ARG A 47 -0.44 5.92 -0.88
CA ARG A 47 -1.05 4.81 -0.14
C ARG A 47 -0.51 4.71 1.28
N ALA A 48 0.78 4.93 1.52
CA ALA A 48 1.38 5.00 2.86
C ALA A 48 0.75 6.12 3.70
N LEU A 49 0.48 7.27 3.08
CA LEU A 49 -0.20 8.41 3.70
C LEU A 49 -1.71 8.17 3.92
N GLY A 50 -2.25 7.01 3.54
CA GLY A 50 -3.67 6.70 3.67
C GLY A 50 -4.57 7.43 2.68
N ALA A 51 -4.02 7.95 1.58
CA ALA A 51 -4.82 8.55 0.52
C ALA A 51 -5.69 7.48 -0.16
N LYS A 52 -6.99 7.78 -0.36
CA LYS A 52 -8.01 6.87 -0.92
C LYS A 52 -8.34 5.62 -0.09
N LYS A 53 -7.90 5.52 1.16
CA LYS A 53 -8.31 4.45 2.09
C LYS A 53 -9.46 4.91 3.00
N ARG A 54 -10.26 3.97 3.50
CA ARG A 54 -11.31 4.23 4.52
C ARG A 54 -10.70 4.96 5.72
N TRP A 55 -11.48 5.81 6.39
CA TRP A 55 -11.02 6.58 7.57
C TRP A 55 -10.33 5.67 8.58
N THR A 56 -10.83 4.45 8.82
CA THR A 56 -10.24 3.49 9.77
C THR A 56 -8.74 3.24 9.58
N ALA A 57 -8.21 3.36 8.36
CA ALA A 57 -6.79 3.22 8.09
C ALA A 57 -5.91 4.37 8.58
N LYS A 58 -6.52 5.54 8.83
CA LYS A 58 -5.83 6.74 9.31
C LYS A 58 -5.70 6.75 10.83
N VAL A 59 -6.43 5.88 11.54
CA VAL A 59 -6.46 5.86 13.01
C VAL A 59 -5.07 5.62 13.59
N VAL A 60 -4.38 4.56 13.15
CA VAL A 60 -3.05 4.24 13.67
C VAL A 60 -2.02 5.34 13.38
N PRO A 61 -1.88 5.85 12.13
CA PRO A 61 -1.01 6.99 11.86
C PRO A 61 -1.34 8.23 12.71
N VAL A 62 -2.62 8.58 12.85
CA VAL A 62 -3.06 9.75 13.62
C VAL A 62 -2.69 9.61 15.09
N ILE A 63 -2.91 8.45 15.71
CA ILE A 63 -2.53 8.21 17.10
C ILE A 63 -1.02 8.38 17.29
N LEU A 64 -0.21 7.84 16.37
CA LEU A 64 1.25 7.97 16.45
C LEU A 64 1.72 9.42 16.25
N TYR A 65 1.11 10.16 15.31
CA TYR A 65 1.38 11.60 15.15
C TYR A 65 1.03 12.39 16.40
N VAL A 66 -0.13 12.13 17.01
CA VAL A 66 -0.54 12.77 18.27
C VAL A 66 0.44 12.41 19.39
N ALA A 67 0.88 11.16 19.49
CA ALA A 67 1.86 10.73 20.49
C ALA A 67 3.19 11.48 20.36
N VAL A 68 3.73 11.62 19.14
CA VAL A 68 4.97 12.41 18.90
C VAL A 68 4.74 13.89 19.19
N ALA A 69 3.59 14.46 18.80
CA ALA A 69 3.26 15.85 19.09
C ALA A 69 3.20 16.11 20.60
N LEU A 70 2.55 15.22 21.37
CA LEU A 70 2.49 15.32 22.83
C LEU A 70 3.87 15.17 23.47
N LEU A 71 4.72 14.27 22.96
CA LEU A 71 6.10 14.10 23.42
C LEU A 71 6.91 15.41 23.32
N VAL A 72 6.60 16.28 22.35
CA VAL A 72 7.26 17.57 22.17
C VAL A 72 6.56 18.69 22.93
N ILE A 73 5.23 18.78 22.83
CA ILE A 73 4.43 19.88 23.37
C ILE A 73 4.44 19.89 24.90
N ILE A 74 4.36 18.72 25.55
CA ILE A 74 4.27 18.64 27.01
C ILE A 74 5.55 19.17 27.68
N PRO A 75 6.77 18.68 27.36
CA PRO A 75 7.99 19.18 27.99
C PRO A 75 8.25 20.65 27.66
N LEU A 76 8.04 21.07 26.40
CA LEU A 76 8.21 22.47 25.99
C LEU A 76 7.25 23.40 26.71
N GLY A 77 5.99 22.99 26.85
CA GLY A 77 4.98 23.77 27.55
C GLY A 77 5.37 23.99 29.01
N ILE A 78 5.74 22.93 29.72
CA ILE A 78 6.12 23.04 31.14
C ILE A 78 7.39 23.86 31.31
N GLN A 79 8.41 23.67 30.45
CA GLN A 79 9.64 24.45 30.51
C GLN A 79 9.40 25.94 30.22
N GLY A 80 8.39 26.29 29.43
CA GLY A 80 7.96 27.67 29.22
C GLY A 80 7.30 28.34 30.44
N PHE A 81 6.82 27.57 31.42
CA PHE A 81 6.20 28.09 32.65
C PHE A 81 7.06 27.90 33.90
N ILE A 82 8.01 26.94 33.89
CA ILE A 82 8.85 26.58 35.03
C ILE A 82 10.32 26.51 34.57
N ASP A 83 11.08 27.58 34.84
CA ASP A 83 12.48 27.73 34.39
C ASP A 83 13.44 26.64 34.93
N ALA A 84 13.12 26.01 36.06
CA ALA A 84 13.97 25.01 36.71
C ALA A 84 13.58 23.56 36.42
N ALA A 85 12.60 23.32 35.54
CA ALA A 85 12.11 21.97 35.27
C ALA A 85 12.98 21.26 34.20
N GLU A 86 13.90 20.40 34.64
CA GLU A 86 14.53 19.38 33.76
C GLU A 86 13.61 18.16 33.64
N ILE A 87 12.72 18.18 32.66
CA ILE A 87 11.66 17.17 32.54
C ILE A 87 12.09 15.96 31.73
N LEU A 88 12.95 16.18 30.73
CA LEU A 88 13.37 15.13 29.82
C LEU A 88 14.78 15.39 29.33
N GLN A 89 15.68 14.43 29.57
CA GLN A 89 16.99 14.46 28.96
C GLN A 89 16.87 14.26 27.45
N TYR A 90 17.77 14.88 26.70
CA TYR A 90 17.81 14.78 25.24
C TYR A 90 17.82 13.31 24.75
N TRP A 91 18.54 12.44 25.47
CA TRP A 91 18.63 11.02 25.11
C TRP A 91 17.29 10.27 25.27
N ASP A 92 16.54 10.56 26.33
CA ASP A 92 15.24 9.93 26.59
C ASP A 92 14.22 10.36 25.54
N PHE A 93 14.27 11.64 25.12
CA PHE A 93 13.42 12.16 24.05
C PHE A 93 13.64 11.37 22.75
N PHE A 94 14.90 11.22 22.34
CA PHE A 94 15.25 10.48 21.13
C PHE A 94 14.88 9.01 21.23
N SER A 95 15.07 8.40 22.40
CA SER A 95 14.75 6.99 22.63
C SER A 95 13.25 6.71 22.46
N VAL A 96 12.40 7.56 23.07
CA VAL A 96 10.93 7.43 22.94
C VAL A 96 10.47 7.77 21.52
N ALA A 97 11.04 8.81 20.89
CA ALA A 97 10.71 9.17 19.52
C ALA A 97 11.06 8.04 18.52
N TRP A 98 12.23 7.40 18.67
CA TRP A 98 12.63 6.26 17.85
C TRP A 98 11.71 5.05 18.04
N LEU A 99 11.25 4.78 19.27
CA LEU A 99 10.30 3.72 19.53
C LEU A 99 8.97 3.97 18.79
N ILE A 100 8.43 5.19 18.88
CA ILE A 100 7.18 5.56 18.19
C ILE A 100 7.36 5.47 16.67
N LEU A 101 8.48 5.96 16.14
CA LEU A 101 8.82 5.85 14.73
C LEU A 101 8.95 4.39 14.29
N GLY A 102 9.54 3.53 15.12
CA GLY A 102 9.64 2.09 14.89
C GLY A 102 8.27 1.43 14.78
N VAL A 103 7.33 1.78 15.67
CA VAL A 103 5.94 1.30 15.62
C VAL A 103 5.23 1.80 14.35
N PHE A 104 5.45 3.06 13.97
CA PHE A 104 4.92 3.60 12.72
C PHE A 104 5.39 2.79 11.51
N VAL A 105 6.70 2.57 11.38
CA VAL A 105 7.29 1.78 10.30
C VAL A 105 6.77 0.34 10.33
N ALA A 106 6.72 -0.29 11.51
CA ALA A 106 6.23 -1.67 11.68
C ALA A 106 4.77 -1.84 11.22
N THR A 107 3.96 -0.79 11.31
CA THR A 107 2.56 -0.84 10.87
C THR A 107 2.43 -0.53 9.37
N VAL A 108 3.15 0.47 8.87
CA VAL A 108 3.00 0.96 7.48
C VAL A 108 3.73 0.08 6.46
N ALA A 109 4.92 -0.43 6.81
CA ALA A 109 5.73 -1.24 5.91
C ALA A 109 5.03 -2.52 5.40
N PRO A 110 4.42 -3.38 6.25
CA PRO A 110 3.72 -4.56 5.76
C PRO A 110 2.50 -4.18 4.92
N GLU A 111 1.82 -3.08 5.24
CA GLU A 111 0.68 -2.63 4.44
C GLU A 111 1.08 -2.28 2.99
N MET A 112 2.27 -1.68 2.83
CA MET A 112 2.82 -1.28 1.54
C MET A 112 3.19 -2.45 0.62
N LEU A 113 3.69 -3.56 1.19
CA LEU A 113 4.16 -4.72 0.44
C LEU A 113 3.09 -5.83 0.35
N CYS A 114 2.45 -6.18 1.47
CA CYS A 114 1.50 -7.29 1.51
C CYS A 114 0.21 -6.99 0.76
N GLY A 115 -0.16 -5.71 0.63
CA GLY A 115 -1.37 -5.30 -0.10
C GLY A 115 -1.37 -5.76 -1.56
N ASP A 116 -0.25 -5.60 -2.28
CA ASP A 116 -0.17 -5.98 -3.69
C ASP A 116 -0.21 -7.50 -3.88
N ARG A 117 0.30 -8.26 -2.90
CA ARG A 117 0.20 -9.72 -2.88
C ARG A 117 -1.21 -10.21 -2.57
N ARG A 118 -1.88 -9.59 -1.59
CA ARG A 118 -3.26 -9.92 -1.19
C ARG A 118 -4.24 -9.70 -2.34
N GLU A 119 -4.09 -8.59 -3.06
CA GLU A 119 -4.95 -8.24 -4.20
C GLU A 119 -4.52 -8.92 -5.53
N LYS A 120 -3.47 -9.76 -5.51
CA LYS A 120 -2.92 -10.47 -6.68
C LYS A 120 -2.55 -9.55 -7.86
N THR A 121 -2.21 -8.29 -7.60
CA THR A 121 -1.91 -7.28 -8.63
C THR A 121 -0.49 -7.42 -9.21
N LEU A 122 0.39 -8.17 -8.54
CA LEU A 122 1.76 -8.45 -8.99
C LEU A 122 1.82 -9.04 -10.40
N ILE A 123 0.90 -9.95 -10.74
CA ILE A 123 0.85 -10.57 -12.07
C ILE A 123 0.57 -9.50 -13.13
N LEU A 124 -0.30 -8.53 -12.82
CA LEU A 124 -0.62 -7.43 -13.73
C LEU A 124 0.57 -6.48 -13.91
N TYR A 125 1.33 -6.19 -12.84
CA TYR A 125 2.54 -5.37 -12.94
C TYR A 125 3.60 -6.04 -13.82
N PHE A 126 3.79 -7.35 -13.70
CA PHE A 126 4.79 -8.10 -14.48
C PHE A 126 4.34 -8.49 -15.88
N SER A 127 3.06 -8.31 -16.21
CA SER A 127 2.59 -8.36 -17.61
C SER A 127 3.06 -7.15 -18.44
N ARG A 128 3.48 -6.07 -17.77
CA ARG A 128 4.00 -4.83 -18.36
C ARG A 128 5.54 -4.83 -18.35
N PRO A 129 6.20 -3.90 -19.08
CA PRO A 129 7.66 -3.76 -19.09
C PRO A 129 8.29 -3.27 -17.75
N ILE A 130 7.60 -3.44 -16.62
CA ILE A 130 8.18 -3.23 -15.28
C ILE A 130 8.89 -4.52 -14.88
N THR A 131 10.18 -4.42 -14.59
CA THR A 131 10.94 -5.55 -14.05
C THR A 131 10.69 -5.70 -12.55
N ARG A 132 11.04 -6.88 -12.00
CA ARG A 132 10.95 -7.13 -10.55
C ARG A 132 11.82 -6.16 -9.74
N LEU A 133 12.99 -5.80 -10.28
CA LEU A 133 13.88 -4.82 -9.66
C LEU A 133 13.29 -3.42 -9.66
N ASP A 134 12.66 -2.98 -10.75
CA ASP A 134 11.97 -1.66 -10.76
C ASP A 134 10.86 -1.61 -9.73
N TYR A 135 10.09 -2.69 -9.60
CA TYR A 135 9.05 -2.78 -8.59
C TYR A 135 9.66 -2.63 -7.18
N LEU A 136 10.70 -3.41 -6.86
CA LEU A 136 11.34 -3.35 -5.56
C LEU A 136 11.93 -1.96 -5.27
N MET A 137 12.66 -1.39 -6.23
CA MET A 137 13.25 -0.06 -6.09
C MET A 137 12.18 1.03 -5.94
N SER A 138 11.04 0.91 -6.63
CA SER A 138 9.94 1.87 -6.48
C SER A 138 9.29 1.81 -5.10
N LYS A 139 9.28 0.63 -4.47
CA LYS A 139 8.79 0.43 -3.11
C LYS A 139 9.80 0.91 -2.06
N LEU A 140 11.10 0.80 -2.33
CA LEU A 140 12.15 1.32 -1.45
C LEU A 140 12.24 2.84 -1.46
N LEU A 141 11.93 3.47 -2.59
CA LEU A 141 11.90 4.94 -2.71
C LEU A 141 10.63 5.58 -2.16
N ALA A 142 9.54 4.82 -2.02
CA ALA A 142 8.23 5.31 -1.60
C ALA A 142 8.08 5.29 -0.07
#